data_AF-A0A522B7K2-F1
#
_entry.id   AF-A0A522B7K2-F1
#
_cell.length_a   1.000
_cell.length_b   1.000
_cell.length_c   1.000
_cell.angle_alpha   90.00
_cell.angle_beta   90.00
_cell.angle_gamma   90.00
#
_symmetry.space_group_name_H-M   'P 1'
#
loop_
_entity.id
_entity.type
_entity.pdbx_description
1 polymer ?
#
loop_
_entity_poly.entity_id
_entity_poly.type
_entity_poly.pdbx_seq_one_letter_code
_entity_poly.pdbx_strand_id
1 'polypeptide(L)'
;MSGPVDAQDTPPVRAPGSTTTPPAVEVMEARESVVGTMTVRRALPKARRRTVGAWCFVDHFGPLAVGPDGGIDIGPHPHTGL
;
A
#
# COMPACT_ATOMS: atom_id res chain seq x y z
N MET A 1 -9.49 1.25 22.00
CA MET A 1 -8.31 0.45 22.39
C MET A 1 -8.64 -1.00 22.09
N SER A 2 -8.51 -1.40 20.82
CA SER A 2 -8.75 -2.77 20.40
C SER A 2 -7.64 -3.65 20.96
N GLY A 3 -8.02 -4.80 21.55
CA GLY A 3 -7.07 -5.77 22.11
C GLY A 3 -6.17 -6.39 21.03
N PRO A 4 -5.29 -7.32 21.42
CA PRO A 4 -4.44 -8.01 20.45
C PRO A 4 -5.33 -8.78 19.47
N VAL A 5 -5.19 -8.49 18.18
CA VAL A 5 -5.71 -9.33 17.10
C VAL A 5 -4.92 -10.63 17.15
N ASP A 6 -5.63 -11.75 17.31
CA ASP A 6 -5.04 -13.09 17.38
C ASP A 6 -5.35 -13.85 16.09
N ALA A 7 -4.64 -14.95 15.81
CA ALA A 7 -4.72 -15.67 14.52
C ALA A 7 -6.08 -16.33 14.19
N GLN A 8 -7.11 -16.09 15.00
CA GLN A 8 -8.48 -16.58 14.85
C GLN A 8 -9.50 -15.47 14.53
N ASP A 9 -9.08 -14.40 13.84
CA ASP A 9 -10.02 -13.46 13.26
C ASP A 9 -10.87 -14.14 12.17
N THR A 10 -12.13 -14.41 12.52
CA THR A 10 -13.28 -14.84 11.69
C THR A 10 -12.97 -15.84 10.56
N PRO A 11 -13.41 -17.11 10.65
CA PRO A 11 -13.30 -18.02 9.51
C PRO A 11 -14.05 -17.43 8.30
N PRO A 12 -13.48 -17.49 7.09
CA PRO A 12 -14.08 -16.85 5.92
C PRO A 12 -15.48 -17.44 5.68
N VAL A 13 -16.51 -16.60 5.71
CA VAL A 13 -17.86 -17.03 5.36
C VAL A 13 -17.86 -17.38 3.87
N ARG A 14 -17.93 -18.69 3.56
CA ARG A 14 -17.87 -19.16 2.18
C ARG A 14 -19.29 -19.21 1.62
N ALA A 15 -19.62 -18.29 0.72
CA ALA A 15 -20.88 -18.36 0.00
C ALA A 15 -20.95 -19.65 -0.85
N PRO A 16 -22.06 -20.42 -0.82
CA PRO A 16 -22.22 -21.60 -1.64
C PRO A 16 -22.22 -21.21 -3.13
N GLY A 17 -21.34 -21.84 -3.93
CA GLY A 17 -21.15 -21.55 -5.35
C GLY A 17 -19.84 -20.85 -5.72
N SER A 18 -19.00 -20.48 -4.75
CA SER A 18 -17.67 -19.93 -5.04
C SER A 18 -16.73 -21.03 -5.54
N THR A 19 -16.43 -21.03 -6.85
CA THR A 19 -15.19 -21.63 -7.35
C THR A 19 -14.03 -20.83 -6.77
N THR A 20 -13.37 -21.39 -5.77
CA THR A 20 -12.16 -20.79 -5.19
C THR A 20 -11.05 -20.96 -6.21
N THR A 21 -10.76 -19.91 -6.97
CA THR A 21 -9.50 -19.81 -7.70
C THR A 21 -8.38 -20.01 -6.68
N PRO A 22 -7.42 -20.91 -6.93
CA PRO A 22 -6.30 -21.08 -6.01
C PRO A 22 -5.59 -19.74 -5.81
N PRO A 23 -5.04 -19.47 -4.61
CA PRO A 23 -4.30 -18.25 -4.36
C PRO A 23 -3.18 -18.14 -5.39
N ALA A 24 -3.20 -17.04 -6.16
CA ALA A 24 -2.21 -16.75 -7.18
C ALA A 24 -1.28 -15.63 -6.68
N VAL A 25 0.02 -15.81 -6.89
CA VAL A 25 1.01 -14.78 -6.61
C VAL A 25 1.20 -13.93 -7.86
N GLU A 26 1.04 -12.62 -7.72
CA GLU A 26 1.40 -11.65 -8.75
C GLU A 26 2.63 -10.87 -8.27
N VAL A 27 3.67 -10.82 -9.10
CA VAL A 27 4.85 -9.97 -8.87
C VAL A 27 4.78 -8.81 -9.85
N MET A 28 4.89 -7.59 -9.32
CA MET A 28 4.86 -6.36 -10.12
C MET A 28 6.03 -5.47 -9.71
N GLU A 29 6.78 -4.97 -10.70
CA GLU A 29 7.78 -3.94 -10.45
C GLU A 29 7.12 -2.64 -9.99
N ALA A 30 7.74 -1.92 -9.06
CA ALA A 30 7.34 -0.55 -8.74
C ALA A 30 7.73 0.40 -9.88
N ARG A 31 7.06 1.54 -10.02
CA ARG A 31 7.51 2.62 -10.92
C ARG A 31 8.17 3.74 -10.13
N GLU A 32 9.08 4.46 -10.75
CA GLU A 32 9.57 5.71 -10.15
C GLU A 32 8.51 6.82 -10.26
N SER A 33 8.47 7.68 -9.26
CA SER A 33 7.59 8.86 -9.18
C SER A 33 8.25 9.92 -8.31
N VAL A 34 7.79 11.17 -8.41
CA VAL A 34 8.30 12.29 -7.61
C VAL A 34 7.24 12.73 -6.60
N VAL A 35 7.65 12.92 -5.34
CA VAL A 35 6.83 13.46 -4.25
C VAL A 35 7.64 14.55 -3.55
N GLY A 36 7.13 15.79 -3.56
CA GLY A 36 7.95 16.94 -3.16
C GLY A 36 9.20 17.03 -4.04
N THR A 37 10.37 17.00 -3.41
CA THR A 37 11.68 16.98 -4.07
C THR A 37 12.30 15.58 -4.21
N MET A 38 11.57 14.53 -3.81
CA MET A 38 12.11 13.18 -3.67
C MET A 38 11.62 12.22 -4.75
N THR A 39 12.52 11.35 -5.21
CA THR A 39 12.16 10.17 -6.01
C THR A 39 11.71 9.03 -5.09
N VAL A 40 10.56 8.44 -5.40
CA VAL A 40 9.97 7.30 -4.69
C VAL A 40 9.69 6.16 -5.65
N ARG A 41 9.60 4.94 -5.12
CA ARG A 41 9.13 3.77 -5.87
C ARG A 41 7.66 3.49 -5.53
N ARG A 42 6.76 3.79 -6.47
CA ARG A 42 5.31 3.61 -6.33
C ARG A 42 4.86 2.20 -6.72
N ALA A 43 4.35 1.47 -5.74
CA ALA A 43 3.80 0.12 -5.93
C ALA A 43 2.30 0.16 -6.28
N LEU A 44 1.53 1.06 -5.66
CA LEU A 44 0.11 1.29 -5.95
C LEU A 44 -0.19 2.79 -6.08
N PRO A 45 -1.14 3.19 -6.96
CA PRO A 45 -1.89 2.34 -7.90
C PRO A 45 -1.10 2.07 -9.19
N LYS A 46 -1.36 0.93 -9.84
CA LYS A 46 -0.96 0.62 -11.22
C LYS A 46 -2.18 0.29 -12.08
N ALA A 47 -2.05 0.39 -13.40
CA ALA A 47 -3.15 0.15 -14.33
C ALA A 47 -3.81 -1.22 -14.14
N ARG A 48 -3.01 -2.27 -13.90
CA ARG A 48 -3.49 -3.65 -13.67
C ARG A 48 -3.86 -3.97 -12.22
N ARG A 49 -3.47 -3.12 -11.26
CA ARG A 49 -3.69 -3.33 -9.83
C ARG A 49 -3.83 -1.97 -9.13
N ARG A 50 -5.07 -1.53 -8.96
CA ARG A 50 -5.39 -0.24 -8.33
C ARG A 50 -5.40 -0.32 -6.80
N THR A 51 -5.89 -1.42 -6.25
CA THR A 51 -5.97 -1.64 -4.80
C THR A 51 -5.56 -3.07 -4.43
N VAL A 52 -5.25 -3.25 -3.15
CA VAL A 52 -5.17 -4.56 -2.49
C VAL A 52 -6.07 -4.46 -1.26
N GLY A 53 -7.27 -5.04 -1.31
CA GLY A 53 -8.29 -4.77 -0.28
C GLY A 53 -8.56 -3.27 -0.16
N ALA A 54 -8.46 -2.73 1.05
CA ALA A 54 -8.61 -1.29 1.34
C ALA A 54 -7.36 -0.45 1.00
N TRP A 55 -6.20 -1.07 0.72
CA TRP A 55 -4.97 -0.35 0.40
C TRP A 55 -5.04 0.20 -1.04
N CYS A 56 -5.14 1.53 -1.19
CA CYS A 56 -5.30 2.19 -2.50
C CYS A 56 -4.06 2.97 -2.98
N PHE A 57 -3.04 3.13 -2.13
CA PHE A 57 -1.83 3.89 -2.43
C PHE A 57 -0.64 3.38 -1.61
N VAL A 58 0.52 3.17 -2.26
CA VAL A 58 1.76 2.73 -1.59
C VAL A 58 2.98 3.28 -2.33
N ASP A 59 3.77 4.08 -1.63
CA ASP A 59 5.09 4.56 -2.05
C ASP A 59 6.18 4.04 -1.10
N HIS A 60 7.28 3.55 -1.66
CA HIS A 60 8.51 3.27 -0.93
C HIS A 60 9.45 4.47 -1.08
N PHE A 61 9.69 5.17 0.04
CA PHE A 61 10.67 6.26 0.14
C PHE A 61 12.04 5.70 0.50
N GLY A 62 13.05 5.97 -0.33
CA GLY A 62 14.44 5.66 -0.01
C GLY A 62 14.97 4.31 -0.53
N PRO A 63 16.15 3.88 -0.01
CA PRO A 63 16.81 4.41 1.20
C PRO A 63 17.28 5.86 1.03
N LEU A 64 16.98 6.71 2.03
CA LEU A 64 17.40 8.12 2.06
C LEU A 64 18.02 8.42 3.43
N ALA A 65 19.12 9.17 3.45
CA ALA A 65 19.63 9.73 4.69
C ALA A 65 18.68 10.84 5.15
N VAL A 66 18.12 10.69 6.35
CA VAL A 66 17.27 11.70 7.00
C VAL A 66 18.09 12.30 8.14
N GLY A 67 18.29 13.62 8.13
CA GLY A 67 19.15 14.34 9.08
C GLY A 67 18.90 15.85 9.07
N PRO A 68 19.73 16.64 9.77
CA PRO A 68 19.52 18.09 9.94
C PRO A 68 19.47 18.87 8.62
N ASP A 69 20.22 18.42 7.62
CA ASP A 69 20.37 19.09 6.32
C ASP A 69 19.53 18.45 5.20
N GLY A 70 18.69 17.45 5.52
CA GLY A 70 17.93 16.73 4.50
C GLY A 70 16.88 15.76 5.04
N GLY A 71 15.72 15.71 4.39
CA GLY A 71 14.61 14.87 4.81
C GLY A 71 13.42 14.98 3.86
N ILE A 72 12.29 14.40 4.28
CA ILE A 72 11.04 14.47 3.53
C ILE A 72 10.46 15.88 3.64
N ASP A 73 10.60 16.67 2.57
CA ASP A 73 9.97 17.99 2.43
C ASP A 73 8.71 17.88 1.58
N ILE A 74 7.58 17.69 2.25
CA ILE A 74 6.25 17.65 1.64
C ILE A 74 5.40 18.72 2.31
N GLY A 75 5.07 19.77 1.56
CA GLY A 75 4.25 20.87 2.06
C GLY A 75 2.80 20.47 2.42
N PRO A 76 2.00 21.39 2.99
CA PRO A 76 0.63 21.12 3.39
C PRO A 76 -0.23 20.61 2.24
N HIS A 77 -0.91 19.48 2.43
CA HIS A 77 -1.79 18.88 1.44
C HIS A 77 -2.95 18.11 2.11
N PRO A 78 -4.22 18.34 1.69
CA PRO A 78 -5.36 17.68 2.29
C PRO A 78 -5.60 16.27 1.73
N HIS A 79 -6.26 15.43 2.51
CA HIS A 79 -6.74 14.09 2.15
C HIS A 79 -8.20 13.93 2.55
N THR A 80 -8.96 13.10 1.83
CA THR A 80 -10.33 12.71 2.21
C THR A 80 -10.72 11.38 1.59
N GLY A 81 -11.53 10.58 2.31
CA GLY A 81 -12.13 9.35 1.79
C GLY A 81 -11.14 8.25 1.42
N LEU A 82 -9.99 8.19 2.09
CA LEU A 82 -9.02 7.10 2.01
C LEU A 82 -9.10 6.22 3.26
#